data_AF-A0A6A3NY23-F1
#
_entry.id   AF-A0A6A3NY23-F1
#
_cell.length_a   1.000
_cell.length_b   1.000
_cell.length_c   1.000
_cell.angle_alpha   90.00
_cell.angle_beta   90.00
_cell.angle_gamma   90.00
#
_symmetry.space_group_name_H-M   'P 1'
#
loop_
_entity.id
_entity.type
_entity.pdbx_description
1 polymer ?
#
loop_
_entity_poly.entity_id
_entity_poly.type
_entity_poly.pdbx_seq_one_letter_code
_entity_poly.pdbx_strand_id
1 'polypeptide(L)'
;MASDAEGHVLGNFHAYYSFNPVHERLRFMDVQTANALRRALLVRKSTGEAHETSTVIDIGCNEGDLTIGLYDALDGRATLADANQIDDVTNFDLTNISTLNERMQKEKRQVEYVIQDEGETSHRRRYVCELLIDGKTMGHGEGVSKKVAKAKAAEVALKALDGTDHKEKKQETEAVEKVVPEQLPLTGAELSARKPLMVLGVDIDEVLIERASKKLVQLTAGDAVQFRHVNVMTSKFGKEITPFLELAKRSTAERKFDLITCFSVTMWIHLNNGDDGLWKFLETVSDLTEHLIIEPQTWKCYRNAQTRLKRMRVEVPQSFREIKVRTDVVERIDAFLLDAGRFRFKAQLGKTNWLRNVVLYSRRPVPGITGMDASELFTVAHDTLTRTVLRVRDGEQHAAGSTPLGSDAIQAVALLFAITLLPVLVRVRILYTFCWVGFTVLAHVTESEAALGLATSMGLTIMMGWYSLRALDRTTFMGILQGWFGFLSKYRPFRLLANSVDLLLHMCVPLMLAFCYLPLVRFWMTAPILIFSQLWIKLVAGGDLCLTGNDVYHIYPPRPKAFWLAVRKIELIYNFTVPMLCVLANQAGVHELVVNCFLQPSA
;
A
#
# COMPACT_ATOMS: atom_id res chain seq x y z
N MET A 1 -7.83 10.16 -42.64
CA MET A 1 -6.49 10.42 -42.07
C MET A 1 -6.54 11.30 -40.83
N ALA A 2 -7.36 12.37 -40.76
CA ALA A 2 -7.47 13.20 -39.56
C ALA A 2 -8.15 12.48 -38.35
N SER A 3 -9.17 11.65 -38.60
CA SER A 3 -9.89 10.90 -37.54
C SER A 3 -9.04 9.83 -36.83
N ASP A 4 -8.02 9.27 -37.51
CA ASP A 4 -7.18 8.21 -36.94
C ASP A 4 -6.10 8.75 -35.97
N ALA A 5 -5.76 10.03 -36.08
CA ALA A 5 -4.77 10.67 -35.22
C ALA A 5 -5.35 11.03 -33.84
N GLU A 6 -6.64 11.35 -33.80
CA GLU A 6 -7.34 11.82 -32.60
C GLU A 6 -7.44 10.73 -31.52
N GLY A 7 -7.70 9.48 -31.89
CA GLY A 7 -7.71 8.35 -30.96
C GLY A 7 -6.37 8.14 -30.24
N HIS A 8 -5.24 8.42 -30.91
CA HIS A 8 -3.91 8.34 -30.29
C HIS A 8 -3.60 9.48 -29.33
N VAL A 9 -4.26 10.64 -29.51
CA VAL A 9 -4.15 11.83 -28.65
C VAL A 9 -4.99 11.66 -27.39
N LEU A 10 -6.18 11.09 -27.51
CA LEU A 10 -7.11 10.84 -26.41
C LEU A 10 -6.84 9.53 -25.67
N GLY A 11 -6.12 8.59 -26.29
CA GLY A 11 -5.82 7.28 -25.70
C GLY A 11 -6.85 6.18 -25.99
N ASN A 12 -7.71 6.40 -26.97
CA ASN A 12 -8.82 5.52 -27.36
C ASN A 12 -8.31 4.42 -28.29
N PHE A 13 -7.46 3.53 -27.79
CA PHE A 13 -6.93 2.43 -28.60
C PHE A 13 -8.00 1.36 -28.78
N HIS A 14 -8.34 1.03 -30.02
CA HIS A 14 -9.05 -0.22 -30.32
C HIS A 14 -8.21 -1.42 -29.88
N ALA A 15 -8.87 -2.46 -29.35
CA ALA A 15 -8.21 -3.62 -28.76
C ALA A 15 -7.20 -3.26 -27.65
N TYR A 16 -7.47 -2.22 -26.84
CA TYR A 16 -6.62 -1.84 -25.70
C TYR A 16 -6.25 -3.01 -24.78
N TYR A 17 -7.19 -3.92 -24.58
CA TYR A 17 -7.01 -5.11 -23.76
C TYR A 17 -6.12 -6.18 -24.40
N SER A 18 -5.72 -6.06 -25.67
CA SER A 18 -4.72 -6.95 -26.28
C SER A 18 -3.30 -6.74 -25.74
N PHE A 19 -3.00 -5.55 -25.21
CA PHE A 19 -1.71 -5.23 -24.60
C PHE A 19 -1.83 -4.78 -23.13
N ASN A 20 -3.05 -4.65 -22.60
CA ASN A 20 -3.30 -4.65 -21.15
C ASN A 20 -4.48 -5.59 -20.82
N PRO A 21 -4.26 -6.91 -20.74
CA PRO A 21 -5.34 -7.88 -20.58
C PRO A 21 -6.26 -7.61 -19.37
N VAL A 22 -7.54 -7.96 -19.51
CA VAL A 22 -8.55 -7.74 -18.46
C VAL A 22 -8.25 -8.54 -17.20
N HIS A 23 -7.89 -9.83 -17.33
CA HIS A 23 -7.51 -10.66 -16.19
C HIS A 23 -6.36 -10.03 -15.40
N GLU A 24 -5.39 -9.45 -16.09
CA GLU A 24 -4.26 -8.77 -15.45
C GLU A 24 -4.63 -7.49 -14.73
N ARG A 25 -5.64 -6.78 -15.26
CA ARG A 25 -6.26 -5.61 -14.66
C ARG A 25 -7.34 -5.96 -13.65
N LEU A 26 -7.62 -7.22 -13.40
CA LEU A 26 -8.53 -7.66 -12.34
C LEU A 26 -7.82 -8.58 -11.34
N ARG A 27 -6.53 -8.86 -11.51
CA ARG A 27 -5.77 -9.69 -10.56
C ARG A 27 -5.79 -9.16 -9.12
N PHE A 28 -5.92 -7.84 -8.96
CA PHE A 28 -6.02 -7.18 -7.65
C PHE A 28 -7.44 -7.24 -7.08
N MET A 29 -8.43 -7.64 -7.89
CA MET A 29 -9.71 -8.13 -7.40
C MET A 29 -9.55 -9.60 -7.05
N ASP A 30 -8.57 -9.91 -6.19
CA ASP A 30 -8.41 -11.26 -5.68
C ASP A 30 -9.66 -11.67 -4.89
N VAL A 31 -9.72 -12.94 -4.52
CA VAL A 31 -10.82 -13.53 -3.76
C VAL A 31 -11.20 -12.67 -2.54
N GLN A 32 -10.23 -12.18 -1.78
CA GLN A 32 -10.46 -11.44 -0.55
C GLN A 32 -11.00 -10.04 -0.84
N THR A 33 -10.37 -9.32 -1.76
CA THR A 33 -10.71 -7.97 -2.19
C THR A 33 -12.08 -7.92 -2.84
N ALA A 34 -12.36 -8.84 -3.76
CA ALA A 34 -13.66 -8.93 -4.42
C ALA A 34 -14.78 -9.19 -3.41
N ASN A 35 -14.56 -10.07 -2.43
CA ASN A 35 -15.53 -10.35 -1.37
C ASN A 35 -15.75 -9.17 -0.42
N ALA A 36 -14.67 -8.49 -0.02
CA ALA A 36 -14.75 -7.33 0.85
C ALA A 36 -15.49 -6.17 0.16
N LEU A 37 -15.20 -5.90 -1.12
CA LEU A 37 -15.94 -4.93 -1.92
C LEU A 37 -17.39 -5.36 -2.13
N ARG A 38 -17.66 -6.63 -2.42
CA ARG A 38 -19.03 -7.15 -2.58
C ARG A 38 -19.86 -6.92 -1.32
N ARG A 39 -19.32 -7.22 -0.13
CA ARG A 39 -20.01 -6.97 1.14
C ARG A 39 -20.18 -5.49 1.43
N ALA A 40 -19.18 -4.67 1.11
CA ALA A 40 -19.27 -3.23 1.33
C ALA A 40 -20.27 -2.55 0.40
N LEU A 41 -20.35 -3.00 -0.85
CA LEU A 41 -21.15 -2.37 -1.90
C LEU A 41 -22.56 -2.95 -2.00
N LEU A 42 -22.72 -4.27 -1.89
CA LEU A 42 -23.96 -4.97 -2.24
C LEU A 42 -24.79 -5.39 -1.03
N VAL A 43 -24.21 -5.64 0.14
CA VAL A 43 -24.97 -6.15 1.30
C VAL A 43 -25.59 -5.01 2.10
N ARG A 44 -26.90 -5.07 2.36
CA ARG A 44 -27.56 -4.11 3.27
C ARG A 44 -27.11 -4.34 4.72
N LYS A 45 -26.64 -3.30 5.40
CA LYS A 45 -26.12 -3.41 6.78
C LYS A 45 -27.17 -3.20 7.87
N SER A 46 -28.31 -2.56 7.57
CA SER A 46 -29.40 -2.34 8.54
C SER A 46 -30.76 -2.11 7.88
N THR A 47 -31.85 -2.27 8.65
CA THR A 47 -33.25 -2.01 8.24
C THR A 47 -33.58 -0.53 8.00
N GLY A 48 -32.58 0.34 7.94
CA GLY A 48 -32.72 1.79 7.68
C GLY A 48 -31.71 2.37 6.68
N GLU A 49 -30.99 1.54 5.92
CA GLU A 49 -30.16 2.06 4.81
C GLU A 49 -31.06 2.61 3.69
N ALA A 50 -30.85 3.88 3.33
CA ALA A 50 -31.67 4.60 2.36
C ALA A 50 -31.49 4.11 0.91
N HIS A 51 -30.36 3.46 0.60
CA HIS A 51 -30.01 3.11 -0.78
C HIS A 51 -30.62 1.77 -1.22
N GLU A 52 -31.55 1.81 -2.18
CA GLU A 52 -32.16 0.59 -2.73
C GLU A 52 -31.21 -0.22 -3.62
N THR A 53 -30.22 0.43 -4.24
CA THR A 53 -29.28 -0.13 -5.23
C THR A 53 -27.82 0.15 -4.86
N SER A 54 -26.89 -0.55 -5.54
CA SER A 54 -25.46 -0.27 -5.53
C SER A 54 -25.03 0.25 -6.90
N THR A 55 -24.22 1.31 -6.93
CA THR A 55 -23.90 2.05 -8.16
C THR A 55 -22.39 2.13 -8.40
N VAL A 56 -21.97 1.70 -9.60
CA VAL A 56 -20.57 1.70 -10.04
C VAL A 56 -20.45 2.45 -11.36
N ILE A 57 -19.42 3.27 -11.53
CA ILE A 57 -19.06 3.83 -12.83
C ILE A 57 -17.57 3.61 -13.14
N ASP A 58 -17.31 3.15 -14.36
CA ASP A 58 -15.97 2.95 -14.91
C ASP A 58 -15.65 4.04 -15.94
N ILE A 59 -14.68 4.89 -15.62
CA ILE A 59 -14.30 6.04 -16.44
C ILE A 59 -13.16 5.66 -17.40
N GLY A 60 -13.43 5.78 -18.70
CA GLY A 60 -12.53 5.34 -19.76
C GLY A 60 -12.67 3.85 -20.04
N CYS A 61 -13.91 3.36 -20.15
CA CYS A 61 -14.21 1.93 -20.25
C CYS A 61 -13.72 1.27 -21.54
N ASN A 62 -13.33 2.06 -22.56
CA ASN A 62 -12.97 1.59 -23.88
C ASN A 62 -14.11 0.71 -24.45
N GLU A 63 -13.81 -0.48 -24.98
CA GLU A 63 -14.82 -1.44 -25.46
C GLU A 63 -15.56 -2.20 -24.34
N GLY A 64 -15.40 -1.81 -23.07
CA GLY A 64 -16.20 -2.30 -21.94
C GLY A 64 -15.77 -3.63 -21.31
N ASP A 65 -14.70 -4.29 -21.77
CA ASP A 65 -14.32 -5.61 -21.25
C ASP A 65 -13.94 -5.59 -19.77
N LEU A 66 -13.24 -4.54 -19.30
CA LEU A 66 -12.91 -4.39 -17.89
C LEU A 66 -14.14 -4.08 -17.04
N THR A 67 -15.07 -3.27 -17.56
CA THR A 67 -16.34 -2.95 -16.88
C THR A 67 -17.19 -4.22 -16.69
N ILE A 68 -17.25 -5.08 -17.71
CA ILE A 68 -17.96 -6.37 -17.63
C ILE A 68 -17.24 -7.32 -16.65
N GLY A 69 -15.91 -7.44 -16.74
CA GLY A 69 -15.15 -8.27 -15.81
C GLY A 69 -15.26 -7.80 -14.35
N LEU A 70 -15.34 -6.48 -14.11
CA LEU A 70 -15.59 -5.91 -12.79
C LEU A 70 -16.99 -6.27 -12.29
N TYR A 71 -18.01 -6.18 -13.15
CA TYR A 71 -19.35 -6.64 -12.83
C TYR A 71 -19.36 -8.13 -12.45
N ASP A 72 -18.75 -8.99 -13.26
CA ASP A 72 -18.69 -10.43 -13.00
C ASP A 72 -17.93 -10.76 -11.70
N ALA A 73 -16.88 -10.00 -11.38
CA ALA A 73 -16.14 -10.15 -10.12
C ALA A 73 -16.97 -9.76 -8.90
N LEU A 74 -17.66 -8.61 -8.97
CA LEU A 74 -18.54 -8.13 -7.91
C LEU A 74 -19.78 -9.01 -7.76
N ASP A 75 -20.29 -9.59 -8.85
CA ASP A 75 -21.43 -10.49 -8.82
C ASP A 75 -21.08 -11.92 -8.40
N GLY A 76 -19.79 -12.26 -8.39
CA GLY A 76 -19.30 -13.58 -7.96
C GLY A 76 -19.32 -14.65 -9.04
N ARG A 77 -19.33 -14.23 -10.30
CA ARG A 77 -19.23 -15.10 -11.48
C ARG A 77 -17.84 -15.15 -12.10
N ALA A 78 -16.96 -14.19 -11.79
CA ALA A 78 -15.60 -14.22 -12.31
C ALA A 78 -14.78 -15.37 -11.69
N THR A 79 -13.99 -16.04 -12.55
CA THR A 79 -12.87 -16.87 -12.09
C THR A 79 -11.72 -15.93 -11.74
N LEU A 80 -11.42 -15.79 -10.46
CA LEU A 80 -10.35 -14.91 -9.96
C LEU A 80 -9.09 -15.73 -9.73
N ALA A 81 -7.94 -15.22 -10.17
CA ALA A 81 -6.64 -15.83 -9.91
C ALA A 81 -6.19 -15.56 -8.47
N ASP A 82 -5.33 -16.43 -7.92
CA ASP A 82 -4.66 -16.20 -6.64
C ASP A 82 -3.64 -15.07 -6.81
N ALA A 83 -3.62 -14.10 -5.88
CA ALA A 83 -2.72 -12.95 -5.90
C ALA A 83 -1.22 -13.34 -5.91
N ASN A 84 -0.90 -14.56 -5.49
CA ASN A 84 0.46 -15.10 -5.48
C ASN A 84 0.88 -15.78 -6.81
N GLN A 85 -0.04 -15.96 -7.77
CA GLN A 85 0.32 -16.43 -9.10
C GLN A 85 0.84 -15.26 -9.94
N ILE A 86 2.16 -15.23 -10.12
CA ILE A 86 2.81 -14.39 -11.12
C ILE A 86 2.56 -15.07 -12.47
N ASP A 87 1.49 -14.68 -13.16
CA ASP A 87 1.39 -15.00 -14.58
C ASP A 87 2.46 -14.19 -15.33
N ASP A 88 3.35 -14.92 -16.00
CA ASP A 88 4.48 -14.42 -16.79
C ASP A 88 3.99 -13.81 -18.13
N VAL A 89 2.94 -12.97 -18.09
CA VAL A 89 2.27 -12.40 -19.28
C VAL A 89 3.11 -11.35 -20.00
N THR A 90 4.33 -11.08 -19.54
CA THR A 90 5.32 -10.39 -20.37
C THR A 90 5.94 -11.28 -21.45
N ASN A 91 5.76 -12.60 -21.38
CA ASN A 91 6.00 -13.49 -22.50
C ASN A 91 4.68 -13.74 -23.24
N PHE A 92 4.37 -12.89 -24.24
CA PHE A 92 3.77 -13.49 -25.43
C PHE A 92 4.76 -14.55 -25.87
N ASP A 93 4.40 -15.82 -25.74
CA ASP A 93 5.35 -16.89 -26.03
C ASP A 93 5.59 -16.94 -27.55
N LEU A 94 6.53 -16.11 -27.99
CA LEU A 94 7.05 -16.08 -29.35
C LEU A 94 7.68 -17.42 -29.69
N THR A 95 7.94 -18.27 -28.68
CA THR A 95 8.39 -19.63 -28.93
C THR A 95 7.30 -20.47 -29.58
N ASN A 96 6.00 -20.17 -29.47
CA ASN A 96 4.95 -20.96 -30.15
C ASN A 96 5.18 -21.07 -31.66
N ILE A 97 5.68 -20.00 -32.29
CA ILE A 97 6.05 -20.00 -33.71
C ILE A 97 7.27 -20.92 -33.94
N SER A 98 8.32 -20.81 -33.11
CA SER A 98 9.52 -21.64 -33.26
C SER A 98 9.28 -23.10 -32.90
N THR A 99 8.53 -23.39 -31.84
CA THR A 99 8.14 -24.71 -31.36
C THR A 99 7.30 -25.45 -32.40
N LEU A 100 6.31 -24.78 -32.98
CA LEU A 100 5.53 -25.36 -34.07
C LEU A 100 6.39 -25.61 -35.31
N ASN A 101 7.21 -24.64 -35.72
CA ASN A 101 8.07 -24.82 -36.90
C ASN A 101 9.11 -25.92 -36.69
N GLU A 102 9.71 -26.02 -35.51
CA GLU A 102 10.67 -27.08 -35.17
C GLU A 102 9.99 -28.46 -35.17
N ARG A 103 8.78 -28.58 -34.60
CA ARG A 103 8.00 -29.82 -34.61
C ARG A 103 7.62 -30.24 -36.03
N MET A 104 7.11 -29.32 -36.84
CA MET A 104 6.72 -29.62 -38.21
C MET A 104 7.92 -29.93 -39.10
N GLN A 105 9.07 -29.31 -38.86
CA GLN A 105 10.33 -29.66 -39.53
C GLN A 105 10.79 -31.08 -39.18
N LYS A 106 10.67 -31.52 -37.92
CA LYS A 106 10.93 -32.92 -37.50
C LYS A 106 9.97 -33.89 -38.17
N GLU A 107 8.69 -33.53 -38.28
CA GLU A 107 7.64 -34.33 -38.94
C GLU A 107 7.66 -34.25 -40.48
N LYS A 108 8.55 -33.44 -41.07
CA LYS A 108 8.63 -33.17 -42.53
C LYS A 108 7.32 -32.62 -43.13
N ARG A 109 6.58 -31.84 -42.35
CA ARG A 109 5.30 -31.23 -42.75
C ARG A 109 5.50 -29.77 -43.15
N GLN A 110 4.79 -29.32 -44.17
CA GLN A 110 4.90 -27.95 -44.66
C GLN A 110 3.98 -27.02 -43.87
N VAL A 111 4.56 -25.96 -43.30
CA VAL A 111 3.79 -24.92 -42.59
C VAL A 111 3.72 -23.65 -43.43
N GLU A 112 2.52 -23.15 -43.64
CA GLU A 112 2.26 -21.89 -44.32
C GLU A 112 1.45 -20.95 -43.42
N TYR A 113 1.85 -19.68 -43.36
CA TYR A 113 1.14 -18.64 -42.62
C TYR A 113 0.55 -17.64 -43.60
N VAL A 114 -0.75 -17.73 -43.83
CA VAL A 114 -1.50 -16.81 -44.70
C VAL A 114 -1.99 -15.65 -43.83
N ILE A 115 -1.33 -14.50 -43.98
CA ILE A 115 -1.67 -13.29 -43.22
C ILE A 115 -2.40 -12.31 -44.13
N GLN A 116 -3.61 -11.92 -43.73
CA GLN A 116 -4.37 -10.84 -44.33
C GLN A 116 -4.37 -9.63 -43.40
N ASP A 117 -4.25 -8.44 -44.00
CA ASP A 117 -4.48 -7.17 -43.30
C ASP A 117 -5.94 -6.80 -43.55
N GLU A 118 -6.81 -7.13 -42.59
CA GLU A 118 -8.24 -6.77 -42.62
C GLU A 118 -8.48 -5.41 -41.94
N GLY A 119 -7.41 -4.62 -41.76
CA GLY A 119 -7.53 -3.29 -41.20
C GLY A 119 -8.16 -2.30 -42.16
N GLU A 120 -9.16 -1.57 -41.69
CA GLU A 120 -9.80 -0.50 -42.48
C GLU A 120 -8.84 0.67 -42.76
N THR A 121 -7.84 0.90 -41.89
CA THR A 121 -6.81 1.96 -42.05
C THR A 121 -5.45 1.53 -41.47
N SER A 122 -4.39 2.30 -41.77
CA SER A 122 -3.00 2.01 -41.36
C SER A 122 -2.77 1.98 -39.85
N HIS A 123 -3.72 2.47 -39.04
CA HIS A 123 -3.72 2.44 -37.56
C HIS A 123 -4.84 1.55 -36.98
N ARG A 124 -5.68 0.95 -37.84
CA ARG A 124 -6.69 -0.08 -37.52
C ARG A 124 -6.24 -1.45 -38.01
N ARG A 125 -4.94 -1.74 -37.99
CA ARG A 125 -4.41 -2.97 -38.59
C ARG A 125 -4.85 -4.19 -37.78
N ARG A 126 -5.82 -4.90 -38.32
CA ARG A 126 -6.25 -6.21 -37.83
C ARG A 126 -5.57 -7.23 -38.72
N TYR A 127 -4.51 -7.84 -38.22
CA TYR A 127 -3.89 -8.95 -38.91
C TYR A 127 -4.63 -10.22 -38.54
N VAL A 128 -5.23 -10.84 -39.54
CA VAL A 128 -5.80 -12.17 -39.45
C VAL A 128 -4.78 -13.12 -40.05
N CYS A 129 -4.41 -14.16 -39.29
CA CYS A 129 -3.48 -15.18 -39.73
C CYS A 129 -4.18 -16.54 -39.71
N GLU A 130 -4.31 -17.13 -40.90
CA GLU A 130 -4.61 -18.55 -41.03
C GLU A 130 -3.29 -19.33 -41.16
N LEU A 131 -3.15 -20.37 -40.35
CA LEU A 131 -2.00 -21.26 -40.37
C LEU A 131 -2.41 -22.58 -41.01
N LEU A 132 -1.76 -22.93 -42.11
CA LEU A 132 -1.98 -24.17 -42.82
C LEU A 132 -0.82 -25.13 -42.59
N ILE A 133 -1.13 -26.40 -42.34
CA ILE A 133 -0.14 -27.48 -42.31
C ILE A 133 -0.55 -28.48 -43.39
N ASP A 134 0.34 -28.74 -44.34
CA ASP A 134 0.11 -29.57 -45.53
C ASP A 134 -1.17 -29.18 -46.31
N GLY A 135 -1.42 -27.86 -46.41
CA GLY A 135 -2.57 -27.29 -47.13
C GLY A 135 -3.91 -27.33 -46.37
N LYS A 136 -3.94 -27.78 -45.11
CA LYS A 136 -5.13 -27.75 -44.26
C LYS A 136 -5.03 -26.66 -43.19
N THR A 137 -6.06 -25.84 -43.02
CA THR A 137 -6.13 -24.83 -41.95
C THR A 137 -6.15 -25.50 -40.58
N MET A 138 -5.13 -25.24 -39.77
CA MET A 138 -4.90 -25.84 -38.45
C MET A 138 -4.93 -24.81 -37.32
N GLY A 139 -4.82 -23.51 -37.62
CA GLY A 139 -4.87 -22.46 -36.61
C GLY A 139 -5.35 -21.13 -37.15
N HIS A 140 -6.13 -20.42 -36.34
CA HIS A 140 -6.60 -19.05 -36.61
C HIS A 140 -6.08 -18.12 -35.52
N GLY A 141 -5.55 -16.97 -35.91
CA GLY A 141 -5.01 -16.02 -34.95
C GLY A 141 -5.16 -14.58 -35.41
N GLU A 142 -5.60 -13.72 -34.48
CA GLU A 142 -5.80 -12.30 -34.75
C GLU A 142 -4.99 -11.40 -33.83
N GLY A 143 -4.40 -10.35 -34.40
CA GLY A 143 -3.61 -9.41 -33.61
C GLY A 143 -3.29 -8.08 -34.29
N VAL A 144 -2.86 -7.14 -33.47
CA VAL A 144 -2.43 -5.79 -33.89
C VAL A 144 -1.10 -5.78 -34.66
N SER A 145 -0.42 -6.93 -34.76
CA SER A 145 0.74 -7.11 -35.62
C SER A 145 0.72 -8.49 -36.27
N LYS A 146 1.34 -8.62 -37.44
CA LYS A 146 1.57 -9.91 -38.13
C LYS A 146 2.19 -10.96 -37.21
N LYS A 147 3.06 -10.53 -36.29
CA LYS A 147 3.76 -11.39 -35.33
C LYS A 147 2.83 -11.96 -34.26
N VAL A 148 1.92 -11.13 -33.72
CA VAL A 148 0.92 -11.54 -32.72
C VAL A 148 -0.14 -12.46 -33.34
N ALA A 149 -0.62 -12.12 -34.54
CA ALA A 149 -1.56 -12.96 -35.28
C ALA A 149 -0.96 -14.35 -35.55
N LYS A 150 0.31 -14.40 -35.99
CA LYS A 150 1.06 -15.66 -36.19
C LYS A 150 1.24 -16.48 -34.90
N ALA A 151 1.61 -15.84 -33.80
CA ALA A 151 1.84 -16.55 -32.54
C ALA A 151 0.55 -17.20 -32.01
N LYS A 152 -0.58 -16.50 -32.10
CA LYS A 152 -1.89 -17.07 -31.73
C LYS A 152 -2.34 -18.18 -32.66
N ALA A 153 -2.14 -18.03 -33.98
CA ALA A 153 -2.44 -19.08 -34.93
C ALA A 153 -1.58 -20.34 -34.68
N ALA A 154 -0.31 -20.15 -34.32
CA ALA A 154 0.60 -21.23 -33.95
C ALA A 154 0.20 -21.94 -32.64
N GLU A 155 -0.25 -21.20 -31.64
CA GLU A 155 -0.77 -21.76 -30.38
C GLU A 155 -1.99 -22.66 -30.61
N VAL A 156 -2.95 -22.20 -31.44
CA VAL A 156 -4.14 -23.00 -31.79
C VAL A 156 -3.75 -24.28 -32.54
N ALA A 157 -2.80 -24.18 -33.47
CA ALA A 157 -2.30 -25.33 -34.21
C ALA A 157 -1.55 -26.34 -33.32
N LEU A 158 -0.71 -25.88 -32.38
CA LEU A 158 -0.02 -26.75 -31.42
C LEU A 158 -1.02 -27.53 -30.55
N LYS A 159 -2.04 -26.85 -30.00
CA LYS A 159 -3.10 -27.50 -29.22
C LYS A 159 -3.86 -28.56 -30.02
N ALA A 160 -4.13 -28.29 -31.30
CA ALA A 160 -4.78 -29.25 -32.19
C ALA A 160 -3.89 -30.47 -32.48
N LEU A 161 -2.57 -30.29 -32.58
CA LEU A 161 -1.59 -31.36 -32.81
C LEU A 161 -1.34 -32.21 -31.55
N ASP A 162 -1.30 -31.59 -30.39
CA ASP A 162 -1.21 -32.27 -29.09
C ASP A 162 -2.47 -33.11 -28.81
N GLY A 163 -3.64 -32.64 -29.28
CA GLY A 163 -4.88 -33.41 -29.24
C GLY A 163 -4.93 -34.61 -30.19
N THR A 164 -4.06 -34.69 -31.21
CA THR A 164 -4.03 -35.80 -32.17
C THR A 164 -3.12 -36.97 -31.77
N ASP A 165 -2.18 -36.80 -30.84
CA ASP A 165 -1.27 -37.87 -30.37
C ASP A 165 -1.93 -38.85 -29.38
N HIS A 166 -3.16 -38.58 -28.92
CA HIS A 166 -3.85 -39.41 -27.93
C HIS A 166 -4.69 -40.57 -28.49
N LYS A 167 -4.56 -40.94 -29.78
CA LYS A 167 -5.31 -42.09 -30.32
C LYS A 167 -4.72 -43.48 -30.08
N GLU A 168 -3.54 -43.60 -29.49
CA GLU A 168 -3.01 -44.91 -29.06
C GLU A 168 -2.39 -44.85 -27.65
N LYS A 169 -3.25 -44.77 -26.64
CA LYS A 169 -3.06 -45.44 -25.34
C LYS A 169 -4.38 -45.38 -24.58
N LYS A 170 -5.07 -46.53 -24.51
CA LYS A 170 -6.08 -46.77 -23.49
C LYS A 170 -5.38 -46.69 -22.14
N GLN A 171 -5.65 -45.64 -21.37
CA GLN A 171 -5.56 -45.67 -19.93
C GLN A 171 -6.70 -44.86 -19.35
N GLU A 172 -7.22 -45.40 -18.26
CA GLU A 172 -8.51 -45.17 -17.65
C GLU A 172 -8.90 -43.71 -17.52
N THR A 173 -10.16 -43.46 -17.83
CA THR A 173 -10.90 -42.27 -17.43
C THR A 173 -10.94 -42.20 -15.90
N GLU A 174 -9.88 -41.69 -15.29
CA GLU A 174 -10.06 -40.96 -14.05
C GLU A 174 -10.78 -39.67 -14.44
N ALA A 175 -12.02 -39.57 -13.99
CA ALA A 175 -12.76 -38.33 -14.03
C ALA A 175 -11.88 -37.28 -13.35
N VAL A 176 -11.26 -36.40 -14.16
CA VAL A 176 -10.82 -35.12 -13.67
C VAL A 176 -12.10 -34.48 -13.15
N GLU A 177 -12.31 -34.56 -11.84
CA GLU A 177 -13.23 -33.67 -11.16
C GLU A 177 -12.92 -32.30 -11.72
N LYS A 178 -13.88 -31.73 -12.44
CA LYS A 178 -13.92 -30.29 -12.60
C LYS A 178 -13.83 -29.78 -11.17
N VAL A 179 -12.64 -29.34 -10.77
CA VAL A 179 -12.48 -28.52 -9.58
C VAL A 179 -13.30 -27.29 -9.92
N VAL A 180 -14.56 -27.33 -9.49
CA VAL A 180 -15.43 -26.16 -9.48
C VAL A 180 -14.60 -25.15 -8.71
N PRO A 181 -14.16 -24.05 -9.35
CA PRO A 181 -13.40 -23.02 -8.64
C PRO A 181 -14.25 -22.66 -7.43
N GLU A 182 -13.64 -22.62 -6.25
CA GLU A 182 -14.30 -22.31 -4.99
C GLU A 182 -14.95 -20.93 -5.14
N GLN A 183 -16.18 -20.92 -5.64
CA GLN A 183 -17.01 -19.73 -5.68
C GLN A 183 -17.14 -19.32 -4.22
N LEU A 184 -16.92 -18.04 -3.94
CA LEU A 184 -17.04 -17.50 -2.60
C LEU A 184 -18.41 -16.82 -2.49
N PRO A 185 -19.47 -17.59 -2.22
CA PRO A 185 -20.80 -17.04 -2.15
C PRO A 185 -20.89 -16.09 -0.95
N LEU A 186 -21.61 -14.98 -1.16
CA LEU A 186 -22.29 -14.34 -0.04
C LEU A 186 -23.09 -15.42 0.71
N THR A 187 -23.11 -15.36 2.05
CA THR A 187 -23.94 -16.26 2.85
C THR A 187 -25.41 -16.13 2.41
N GLY A 188 -26.24 -17.15 2.68
CA GLY A 188 -27.66 -17.09 2.31
C GLY A 188 -28.40 -15.85 2.86
N ALA A 189 -27.99 -15.36 4.03
CA ALA A 189 -28.49 -14.12 4.62
C ALA A 189 -27.98 -12.86 3.90
N GLU A 190 -26.72 -12.85 3.46
CA GLU A 190 -26.17 -11.73 2.66
C GLU A 190 -26.77 -11.69 1.26
N LEU A 191 -27.07 -12.84 0.65
CA LEU A 191 -27.74 -12.93 -0.66
C LEU A 191 -29.17 -12.38 -0.59
N SER A 192 -29.93 -12.70 0.46
CA SER A 192 -31.28 -12.16 0.64
C SER A 192 -31.28 -10.64 0.91
N ALA A 193 -30.17 -10.12 1.42
CA ALA A 193 -29.94 -8.70 1.65
C ALA A 193 -29.19 -7.98 0.51
N ARG A 194 -28.93 -8.66 -0.63
CA ARG A 194 -28.17 -8.11 -1.75
C ARG A 194 -28.96 -7.00 -2.45
N LYS A 195 -28.35 -5.82 -2.55
CA LYS A 195 -28.82 -4.71 -3.39
C LYS A 195 -28.55 -5.02 -4.86
N PRO A 196 -29.48 -4.66 -5.77
CA PRO A 196 -29.21 -4.69 -7.20
C PRO A 196 -27.97 -3.87 -7.57
N LEU A 197 -27.10 -4.41 -8.42
CA LEU A 197 -25.86 -3.79 -8.88
C LEU A 197 -26.08 -3.10 -10.22
N MET A 198 -25.87 -1.79 -10.25
CA MET A 198 -25.97 -0.92 -11.42
C MET A 198 -24.57 -0.47 -11.82
N VAL A 199 -24.11 -0.85 -13.00
CA VAL A 199 -22.77 -0.51 -13.53
C VAL A 199 -22.89 0.32 -14.79
N LEU A 200 -22.15 1.42 -14.85
CA LEU A 200 -22.06 2.31 -16.01
C LEU A 200 -20.62 2.38 -16.51
N GLY A 201 -20.37 1.98 -17.75
CA GLY A 201 -19.13 2.31 -18.45
C GLY A 201 -19.28 3.63 -19.21
N VAL A 202 -18.30 4.53 -19.10
CA VAL A 202 -18.26 5.76 -19.91
C VAL A 202 -16.94 5.90 -20.66
N ASP A 203 -17.02 6.38 -21.90
CA ASP A 203 -15.86 6.68 -22.72
C ASP A 203 -16.13 7.89 -23.62
N ILE A 204 -15.07 8.54 -24.07
CA ILE A 204 -15.15 9.71 -24.97
C ILE A 204 -15.31 9.28 -26.43
N ASP A 205 -15.09 8.01 -26.76
CA ASP A 205 -15.22 7.48 -28.12
C ASP A 205 -16.56 6.78 -28.34
N GLU A 206 -17.42 7.36 -29.19
CA GLU A 206 -18.73 6.80 -29.51
C GLU A 206 -18.66 5.41 -30.15
N VAL A 207 -17.65 5.15 -30.98
CA VAL A 207 -17.50 3.85 -31.66
C VAL A 207 -17.12 2.76 -30.67
N LEU A 208 -16.28 3.06 -29.68
CA LEU A 208 -15.96 2.11 -28.61
C LEU A 208 -17.19 1.79 -27.76
N ILE A 209 -18.02 2.80 -27.46
CA ILE A 209 -19.27 2.62 -26.72
C ILE A 209 -20.26 1.77 -27.51
N GLU A 210 -20.45 2.02 -28.81
CA GLU A 210 -21.32 1.18 -29.64
C GLU A 210 -20.89 -0.29 -29.63
N ARG A 211 -19.58 -0.56 -29.59
CA ARG A 211 -19.04 -1.92 -29.47
C ARG A 211 -19.30 -2.51 -28.09
N ALA A 212 -19.06 -1.74 -27.04
CA ALA A 212 -19.34 -2.15 -25.67
C ALA A 212 -20.83 -2.52 -25.48
N SER A 213 -21.74 -1.68 -26.00
CA SER A 213 -23.19 -1.90 -25.94
C SER A 213 -23.69 -3.13 -26.70
N LYS A 214 -22.91 -3.67 -27.65
CA LYS A 214 -23.25 -4.90 -28.39
C LYS A 214 -22.82 -6.18 -27.66
N LYS A 215 -22.02 -6.08 -26.59
CA LYS A 215 -21.54 -7.25 -25.85
C LYS A 215 -22.64 -7.85 -25.00
N LEU A 216 -22.73 -9.17 -25.02
CA LEU A 216 -23.66 -9.91 -24.17
C LEU A 216 -23.10 -9.95 -22.75
N VAL A 217 -23.90 -9.44 -21.81
CA VAL A 217 -23.62 -9.53 -20.37
C VAL A 217 -24.68 -10.42 -19.75
N GLN A 218 -24.24 -11.46 -19.05
CA GLN A 218 -25.17 -12.26 -18.27
C GLN A 218 -25.52 -11.44 -17.02
N LEU A 219 -26.78 -11.08 -16.80
CA LEU A 219 -27.18 -10.24 -15.66
C LEU A 219 -27.91 -11.04 -14.58
N THR A 220 -27.61 -10.75 -13.31
CA THR A 220 -28.41 -11.19 -12.17
C THR A 220 -29.71 -10.38 -12.12
N ALA A 221 -30.80 -11.00 -11.67
CA ALA A 221 -32.11 -10.37 -11.65
C ALA A 221 -32.09 -9.02 -10.89
N GLY A 222 -32.49 -7.95 -11.58
CA GLY A 222 -32.50 -6.59 -11.05
C GLY A 222 -31.22 -5.79 -11.30
N ASP A 223 -30.12 -6.41 -11.70
CA ASP A 223 -28.89 -5.70 -12.06
C ASP A 223 -28.96 -5.07 -13.45
N ALA A 224 -28.08 -4.11 -13.72
CA ALA A 224 -27.90 -3.52 -15.04
C ALA A 224 -26.44 -3.16 -15.32
N VAL A 225 -26.01 -3.39 -16.57
CA VAL A 225 -24.74 -2.87 -17.11
C VAL A 225 -25.06 -2.02 -18.34
N GLN A 226 -24.66 -0.75 -18.33
CA GLN A 226 -24.87 0.20 -19.42
C GLN A 226 -23.57 0.85 -19.86
N PHE A 227 -23.54 1.33 -21.10
CA PHE A 227 -22.41 2.08 -21.66
C PHE A 227 -22.90 3.41 -22.24
N ARG A 228 -22.16 4.51 -22.02
CA ARG A 228 -22.51 5.84 -22.55
C ARG A 228 -21.31 6.59 -23.09
N HIS A 229 -21.52 7.26 -24.22
CA HIS A 229 -20.55 8.18 -24.81
C HIS A 229 -20.63 9.53 -24.09
N VAL A 230 -19.54 9.92 -23.42
CA VAL A 230 -19.46 11.22 -22.75
C VAL A 230 -18.01 11.63 -22.47
N ASN A 231 -17.73 12.91 -22.67
CA ASN A 231 -16.50 13.53 -22.16
C ASN A 231 -16.68 13.96 -20.70
N VAL A 232 -16.01 13.24 -19.79
CA VAL A 232 -16.03 13.48 -18.33
C VAL A 232 -15.56 14.88 -17.92
N MET A 233 -14.75 15.55 -18.74
CA MET A 233 -14.22 16.89 -18.45
C MET A 233 -15.21 18.03 -18.74
N THR A 234 -16.34 17.72 -19.38
CA THR A 234 -17.31 18.73 -19.81
C THR A 234 -18.46 18.89 -18.83
N SER A 235 -19.09 20.05 -18.84
CA SER A 235 -20.32 20.29 -18.06
C SER A 235 -21.50 19.40 -18.47
N LYS A 236 -21.42 18.71 -19.61
CA LYS A 236 -22.42 17.74 -20.06
C LYS A 236 -22.37 16.43 -19.26
N PHE A 237 -21.24 16.10 -18.63
CA PHE A 237 -21.05 14.83 -17.92
C PHE A 237 -22.18 14.53 -16.93
N GLY A 238 -22.55 15.52 -16.11
CA GLY A 238 -23.64 15.37 -15.15
C GLY A 238 -25.00 15.07 -15.78
N LYS A 239 -25.29 15.64 -16.96
CA LYS A 239 -26.57 15.42 -17.68
C LYS A 239 -26.61 14.03 -18.31
N GLU A 240 -25.49 13.56 -18.86
CA GLU A 240 -25.43 12.26 -19.54
C GLU A 240 -25.56 11.08 -18.57
N ILE A 241 -25.11 11.22 -17.32
CA ILE A 241 -25.25 10.18 -16.30
C ILE A 241 -26.60 10.21 -15.57
N THR A 242 -27.36 11.31 -15.64
CA THR A 242 -28.64 11.47 -14.91
C THR A 242 -29.63 10.34 -15.19
N PRO A 243 -29.90 9.93 -16.44
CA PRO A 243 -30.88 8.87 -16.70
C PRO A 243 -30.47 7.51 -16.12
N PHE A 244 -29.16 7.26 -15.98
CA PHE A 244 -28.65 6.06 -15.30
C PHE A 244 -28.90 6.14 -13.78
N LEU A 245 -28.69 7.31 -13.18
CA LEU A 245 -28.93 7.51 -11.74
C LEU A 245 -30.42 7.44 -11.38
N GLU A 246 -31.28 7.91 -12.27
CA GLU A 246 -32.74 7.76 -12.16
C GLU A 246 -33.14 6.28 -12.20
N LEU A 247 -32.58 5.51 -13.14
CA LEU A 247 -32.76 4.06 -13.20
C LEU A 247 -32.28 3.37 -11.93
N ALA A 248 -31.14 3.80 -11.38
CA ALA A 248 -30.60 3.31 -10.13
C ALA A 248 -31.38 3.81 -8.89
N LYS A 249 -32.41 4.65 -9.06
CA LYS A 249 -33.20 5.27 -7.98
C LYS A 249 -32.34 6.01 -6.95
N ARG A 250 -31.32 6.73 -7.41
CA ARG A 250 -30.39 7.44 -6.52
C ARG A 250 -30.91 8.82 -6.11
N SER A 251 -30.83 9.15 -4.83
CA SER A 251 -31.23 10.46 -4.30
C SER A 251 -30.21 11.56 -4.64
N THR A 252 -30.67 12.80 -4.77
CA THR A 252 -29.82 13.98 -5.00
C THR A 252 -29.05 14.43 -3.77
N ALA A 253 -29.48 14.03 -2.58
CA ALA A 253 -28.78 14.31 -1.31
C ALA A 253 -27.59 13.38 -1.07
N GLU A 254 -27.46 12.34 -1.90
CA GLU A 254 -26.47 11.28 -1.76
C GLU A 254 -25.38 11.42 -2.81
N ARG A 255 -24.22 10.80 -2.55
CA ARG A 255 -23.20 10.64 -3.59
C ARG A 255 -23.75 9.78 -4.72
N LYS A 256 -23.41 10.15 -5.95
CA LYS A 256 -24.00 9.58 -7.17
C LYS A 256 -23.56 8.14 -7.41
N PHE A 257 -22.34 7.77 -6.96
CA PHE A 257 -21.80 6.42 -7.11
C PHE A 257 -21.26 5.89 -5.78
N ASP A 258 -21.42 4.60 -5.53
CA ASP A 258 -20.80 3.91 -4.40
C ASP A 258 -19.33 3.59 -4.72
N LEU A 259 -19.02 3.24 -5.97
CA LEU A 259 -17.66 3.02 -6.47
C LEU A 259 -17.43 3.73 -7.81
N ILE A 260 -16.30 4.43 -7.94
CA ILE A 260 -15.76 4.89 -9.22
C ILE A 260 -14.47 4.13 -9.51
N THR A 261 -14.29 3.67 -10.74
CA THR A 261 -13.02 3.11 -11.22
C THR A 261 -12.40 4.00 -12.30
N CYS A 262 -11.07 4.15 -12.23
CA CYS A 262 -10.28 4.99 -13.12
C CYS A 262 -9.00 4.24 -13.53
N PHE A 263 -9.13 3.32 -14.49
CA PHE A 263 -8.03 2.49 -14.93
C PHE A 263 -7.28 3.10 -16.11
N SER A 264 -6.05 3.55 -15.89
CA SER A 264 -5.20 4.09 -16.95
C SER A 264 -5.81 5.28 -17.73
N VAL A 265 -6.61 6.11 -17.08
CA VAL A 265 -7.24 7.27 -17.71
C VAL A 265 -6.57 8.60 -17.33
N THR A 266 -5.94 8.67 -16.15
CA THR A 266 -5.41 9.93 -15.58
C THR A 266 -4.36 10.59 -16.47
N MET A 267 -3.48 9.82 -17.09
CA MET A 267 -2.50 10.37 -18.03
C MET A 267 -3.15 11.06 -19.22
N TRP A 268 -4.20 10.48 -19.78
CA TRP A 268 -4.86 11.03 -20.97
C TRP A 268 -5.62 12.31 -20.64
N ILE A 269 -6.27 12.34 -19.48
CA ILE A 269 -6.90 13.56 -18.97
C ILE A 269 -5.85 14.65 -18.75
N HIS A 270 -4.75 14.32 -18.11
CA HIS A 270 -3.67 15.26 -17.81
C HIS A 270 -3.01 15.81 -19.09
N LEU A 271 -2.68 14.93 -20.05
CA LEU A 271 -2.12 15.31 -21.34
C LEU A 271 -3.03 16.29 -22.09
N ASN A 272 -4.33 16.02 -22.15
CA ASN A 272 -5.27 16.81 -22.93
C ASN A 272 -5.79 18.08 -22.24
N ASN A 273 -5.70 18.18 -20.91
CA ASN A 273 -6.30 19.27 -20.14
C ASN A 273 -5.31 19.98 -19.19
N GLY A 274 -4.04 19.60 -19.17
CA GLY A 274 -3.02 20.19 -18.30
C GLY A 274 -3.19 19.85 -16.82
N ASP A 275 -2.32 20.43 -15.98
CA ASP A 275 -2.31 20.17 -14.54
C ASP A 275 -3.70 20.50 -13.92
N ASP A 276 -4.29 21.64 -14.28
CA ASP A 276 -5.61 22.08 -13.80
C ASP A 276 -6.72 21.09 -14.18
N GLY A 277 -6.66 20.53 -15.39
CA GLY A 277 -7.59 19.51 -15.84
C GLY A 277 -7.50 18.22 -15.05
N LEU A 278 -6.29 17.77 -14.70
CA LEU A 278 -6.09 16.61 -13.83
C LEU A 278 -6.72 16.85 -12.44
N TRP A 279 -6.48 18.01 -11.84
CA TRP A 279 -7.01 18.32 -10.51
C TRP A 279 -8.53 18.46 -10.52
N LYS A 280 -9.10 19.11 -11.53
CA LYS A 280 -10.56 19.22 -11.71
C LYS A 280 -11.21 17.86 -11.92
N PHE A 281 -10.56 16.96 -12.65
CA PHE A 281 -11.03 15.59 -12.82
C PHE A 281 -11.05 14.84 -11.50
N LEU A 282 -9.93 14.86 -10.77
CA LEU A 282 -9.79 14.17 -9.48
C LEU A 282 -10.77 14.71 -8.45
N GLU A 283 -11.01 16.02 -8.44
CA GLU A 283 -12.07 16.65 -7.65
C GLU A 283 -13.45 16.12 -8.02
N THR A 284 -13.79 16.15 -9.30
CA THR A 284 -15.08 15.66 -9.81
C THR A 284 -15.35 14.22 -9.38
N VAL A 285 -14.39 13.30 -9.57
CA VAL A 285 -14.58 11.90 -9.17
C VAL A 285 -14.62 11.73 -7.65
N SER A 286 -13.83 12.50 -6.90
CA SER A 286 -13.82 12.48 -5.43
C SER A 286 -15.16 12.90 -4.84
N ASP A 287 -15.82 13.89 -5.45
CA ASP A 287 -17.09 14.42 -4.97
C ASP A 287 -18.27 13.49 -5.29
N LEU A 288 -18.16 12.74 -6.39
CA LEU A 288 -19.20 11.84 -6.87
C LEU A 288 -19.24 10.49 -6.16
N THR A 289 -18.18 10.10 -5.44
CA THR A 289 -18.04 8.71 -4.93
C THR A 289 -17.70 8.57 -3.45
N GLU A 290 -18.10 7.43 -2.89
CA GLU A 290 -17.66 6.96 -1.58
C GLU A 290 -16.32 6.20 -1.66
N HIS A 291 -16.17 5.36 -2.69
CA HIS A 291 -14.98 4.56 -2.97
C HIS A 291 -14.41 4.90 -4.35
N LEU A 292 -13.09 5.06 -4.46
CA LEU A 292 -12.38 5.32 -5.71
C LEU A 292 -11.25 4.31 -5.89
N ILE A 293 -11.29 3.54 -6.97
CA ILE A 293 -10.16 2.70 -7.39
C ILE A 293 -9.48 3.36 -8.58
N ILE A 294 -8.18 3.58 -8.51
CA ILE A 294 -7.42 4.28 -9.54
C ILE A 294 -6.11 3.57 -9.86
N GLU A 295 -5.77 3.51 -11.14
CA GLU A 295 -4.47 3.05 -11.67
C GLU A 295 -3.76 4.23 -12.36
N PRO A 296 -3.05 5.10 -11.61
CA PRO A 296 -2.34 6.23 -12.18
C PRO A 296 -1.12 5.79 -12.99
N GLN A 297 -0.94 6.35 -14.19
CA GLN A 297 0.25 6.04 -15.00
C GLN A 297 1.44 6.93 -14.63
N THR A 298 2.63 6.34 -14.64
CA THR A 298 3.88 7.03 -14.34
C THR A 298 4.33 7.94 -15.48
N TRP A 299 5.24 8.87 -15.19
CA TRP A 299 5.81 9.78 -16.20
C TRP A 299 6.50 9.06 -17.37
N LYS A 300 6.96 7.81 -17.18
CA LYS A 300 7.47 6.98 -18.27
C LYS A 300 6.42 6.77 -19.36
N CYS A 301 5.15 6.56 -18.99
CA CYS A 301 4.04 6.41 -19.93
C CYS A 301 3.77 7.70 -20.73
N TYR A 302 3.86 8.87 -20.09
CA TYR A 302 3.71 10.18 -20.74
C TYR A 302 4.76 10.36 -21.84
N ARG A 303 6.03 10.11 -21.52
CA ARG A 303 7.14 10.21 -22.49
C ARG A 303 6.96 9.25 -23.67
N ASN A 304 6.50 8.02 -23.42
CA ASN A 304 6.22 7.04 -24.46
C ASN A 304 5.10 7.50 -25.39
N ALA A 305 4.00 8.04 -24.84
CA ALA A 305 2.89 8.58 -25.62
C ALA A 305 3.32 9.77 -26.49
N GLN A 306 4.04 10.73 -25.92
CA GLN A 306 4.58 11.89 -26.65
C GLN A 306 5.54 11.47 -27.77
N THR A 307 6.43 10.51 -27.49
CA THR A 307 7.38 10.00 -28.49
C THR A 307 6.65 9.34 -29.66
N ARG A 308 5.60 8.56 -29.38
CA ARG A 308 4.76 7.94 -30.42
C ARG A 308 4.07 9.01 -31.27
N LEU A 309 3.43 9.99 -30.65
CA LEU A 309 2.70 11.06 -31.36
C LEU A 309 3.65 11.91 -32.24
N LYS A 310 4.86 12.22 -31.73
CA LYS A 310 5.90 12.91 -32.50
C LYS A 310 6.33 12.11 -33.74
N ARG A 311 6.50 10.79 -33.61
CA ARG A 311 6.83 9.90 -34.75
C ARG A 311 5.72 9.85 -35.79
N MET A 312 4.47 9.89 -35.33
CA MET A 312 3.29 9.90 -36.20
C MET A 312 3.03 11.27 -36.85
N ARG A 313 3.79 12.32 -36.47
CA ARG A 313 3.60 13.70 -36.94
C ARG A 313 2.17 14.22 -36.69
N VAL A 314 1.60 13.81 -35.56
CA VAL A 314 0.26 14.24 -35.14
C VAL A 314 0.39 15.55 -34.36
N GLU A 315 -0.46 16.52 -34.67
CA GLU A 315 -0.58 17.72 -33.86
C GLU A 315 -1.20 17.38 -32.50
N VAL A 316 -0.57 17.87 -31.44
CA VAL A 316 -1.01 17.64 -30.06
C VAL A 316 -1.45 18.93 -29.41
N PRO A 317 -2.44 18.91 -28.50
CA PRO A 317 -2.85 20.08 -27.73
C PRO A 317 -1.67 20.77 -27.03
N GLN A 318 -1.78 22.09 -26.86
CA GLN A 318 -0.74 22.92 -26.21
C GLN A 318 -0.40 22.44 -24.80
N SER A 319 -1.41 21.92 -24.07
CA SER A 319 -1.27 21.33 -22.74
C SER A 319 -0.17 20.28 -22.64
N PHE A 320 0.09 19.50 -23.70
CA PHE A 320 1.15 18.48 -23.72
C PHE A 320 2.55 19.06 -23.45
N ARG A 321 2.75 20.35 -23.74
CA ARG A 321 4.04 21.07 -23.58
C ARG A 321 4.11 21.84 -22.27
N GLU A 322 2.98 22.12 -21.63
CA GLU A 322 2.86 23.02 -20.48
C GLU A 322 2.77 22.30 -19.12
N ILE A 323 2.56 20.99 -19.12
CA ILE A 323 2.50 20.16 -17.91
C ILE A 323 3.72 20.40 -17.01
N LYS A 324 3.47 20.78 -15.77
CA LYS A 324 4.48 21.01 -14.72
C LYS A 324 4.61 19.81 -13.80
N VAL A 325 3.52 19.08 -13.56
CA VAL A 325 3.50 17.87 -12.74
C VAL A 325 4.03 16.70 -13.57
N ARG A 326 5.23 16.22 -13.26
CA ARG A 326 5.97 15.30 -14.14
C ARG A 326 6.35 14.02 -13.45
N THR A 327 7.59 13.93 -12.99
CA THR A 327 8.17 12.70 -12.41
C THR A 327 7.48 12.26 -11.13
N ASP A 328 6.85 13.20 -10.42
CA ASP A 328 6.14 13.04 -9.16
C ASP A 328 4.60 12.98 -9.33
N VAL A 329 4.10 12.71 -10.55
CA VAL A 329 2.66 12.74 -10.84
C VAL A 329 1.86 11.75 -9.99
N VAL A 330 2.40 10.57 -9.71
CA VAL A 330 1.68 9.55 -8.91
C VAL A 330 1.59 10.00 -7.46
N GLU A 331 2.67 10.53 -6.92
CA GLU A 331 2.78 11.05 -5.56
C GLU A 331 1.89 12.28 -5.36
N ARG A 332 1.79 13.17 -6.36
CA ARG A 332 0.88 14.32 -6.30
C ARG A 332 -0.58 13.93 -6.38
N ILE A 333 -0.93 12.92 -7.19
CA ILE A 333 -2.29 12.36 -7.22
C ILE A 333 -2.64 11.78 -5.85
N ASP A 334 -1.73 11.03 -5.24
CA ASP A 334 -1.92 10.45 -3.90
C ASP A 334 -2.13 11.53 -2.84
N ALA A 335 -1.25 12.53 -2.79
CA ALA A 335 -1.36 13.66 -1.87
C ALA A 335 -2.67 14.43 -2.06
N PHE A 336 -3.10 14.65 -3.30
CA PHE A 336 -4.36 15.32 -3.60
C PHE A 336 -5.57 14.53 -3.08
N LEU A 337 -5.61 13.21 -3.30
CA LEU A 337 -6.74 12.36 -2.90
C LEU A 337 -6.82 12.16 -1.38
N LEU A 338 -5.70 12.27 -0.67
CA LEU A 338 -5.59 12.18 0.78
C LEU A 338 -5.74 13.54 1.50
N ASP A 339 -5.95 14.62 0.76
CA ASP A 339 -6.15 15.94 1.35
C ASP A 339 -7.42 15.99 2.21
N ALA A 340 -7.42 16.88 3.20
CA ALA A 340 -8.49 17.00 4.17
C ALA A 340 -9.85 17.23 3.49
N GLY A 341 -10.83 16.39 3.80
CA GLY A 341 -12.19 16.47 3.22
C GLY A 341 -12.42 15.58 1.99
N ARG A 342 -11.38 14.93 1.46
CA ARG A 342 -11.51 13.91 0.39
C ARG A 342 -11.58 12.51 0.99
N PHE A 343 -10.57 11.66 0.78
CA PHE A 343 -10.59 10.28 1.25
C PHE A 343 -9.82 10.14 2.57
N ARG A 344 -10.37 9.33 3.48
CA ARG A 344 -9.77 9.10 4.81
C ARG A 344 -8.94 7.83 4.87
N PHE A 345 -9.27 6.86 4.03
CA PHE A 345 -8.65 5.55 4.00
C PHE A 345 -8.02 5.30 2.64
N LYS A 346 -6.90 4.57 2.65
CA LYS A 346 -6.16 4.15 1.46
C LYS A 346 -5.72 2.71 1.64
N ALA A 347 -5.81 1.93 0.56
CA ALA A 347 -5.22 0.60 0.47
C ALA A 347 -4.59 0.38 -0.90
N GLN A 348 -3.42 -0.26 -0.90
CA GLN A 348 -2.78 -0.74 -2.12
C GLN A 348 -3.38 -2.10 -2.46
N LEU A 349 -4.17 -2.19 -3.53
CA LEU A 349 -4.83 -3.46 -3.92
C LEU A 349 -3.86 -4.41 -4.64
N GLY A 350 -2.83 -3.85 -5.27
CA GLY A 350 -1.82 -4.64 -5.95
C GLY A 350 -1.04 -3.83 -6.98
N LYS A 351 -0.20 -4.53 -7.73
CA LYS A 351 0.63 -3.96 -8.78
C LYS A 351 0.47 -4.77 -10.05
N THR A 352 0.23 -4.07 -11.15
CA THR A 352 0.16 -4.66 -12.49
C THR A 352 1.55 -5.09 -12.99
N ASN A 353 1.63 -5.99 -13.98
CA ASN A 353 2.90 -6.45 -14.57
C ASN A 353 3.75 -5.33 -15.18
N TRP A 354 3.14 -4.20 -15.55
CA TRP A 354 3.84 -2.99 -15.99
C TRP A 354 4.17 -2.03 -14.83
N LEU A 355 4.27 -2.57 -13.61
CA LEU A 355 4.68 -1.91 -12.38
C LEU A 355 3.82 -0.69 -11.99
N ARG A 356 2.55 -0.66 -12.40
CA ARG A 356 1.59 0.39 -12.00
C ARG A 356 0.77 -0.08 -10.80
N ASN A 357 0.71 0.80 -9.80
CA ASN A 357 -0.03 0.59 -8.56
C ASN A 357 -1.53 0.74 -8.82
N VAL A 358 -2.33 -0.17 -8.27
CA VAL A 358 -3.79 -0.03 -8.19
C VAL A 358 -4.15 0.26 -6.74
N VAL A 359 -4.83 1.38 -6.52
CA VAL A 359 -5.04 1.94 -5.19
C VAL A 359 -6.53 2.18 -4.97
N LEU A 360 -7.05 1.73 -3.82
CA LEU A 360 -8.35 2.09 -3.31
C LEU A 360 -8.22 3.29 -2.38
N TYR A 361 -8.97 4.35 -2.65
CA TYR A 361 -9.23 5.46 -1.74
C TYR A 361 -10.68 5.39 -1.28
N SER A 362 -10.91 5.63 0.00
CA SER A 362 -12.22 5.45 0.58
C SER A 362 -12.55 6.46 1.67
N ARG A 363 -13.80 6.91 1.70
CA ARG A 363 -14.33 7.80 2.75
C ARG A 363 -14.77 7.03 4.00
N ARG A 364 -15.20 5.78 3.83
CA ARG A 364 -15.55 4.82 4.89
C ARG A 364 -14.61 3.62 4.90
N PRO A 365 -14.39 2.96 6.04
CA PRO A 365 -13.61 1.72 6.05
C PRO A 365 -14.34 0.63 5.25
N VAL A 366 -13.59 -0.13 4.48
CA VAL A 366 -14.01 -1.35 3.77
C VAL A 366 -13.38 -2.51 4.54
N PRO A 367 -14.13 -3.22 5.40
CA PRO A 367 -13.59 -4.32 6.20
C PRO A 367 -12.91 -5.36 5.33
N GLY A 368 -11.68 -5.74 5.69
CA GLY A 368 -10.85 -6.66 4.91
C GLY A 368 -10.01 -6.00 3.80
N ILE A 369 -10.11 -4.67 3.60
CA ILE A 369 -9.25 -3.92 2.66
C ILE A 369 -8.72 -2.63 3.29
N THR A 370 -9.61 -1.79 3.84
CA THR A 370 -9.27 -0.50 4.45
C THR A 370 -9.67 -0.52 5.93
N GLY A 371 -8.83 -1.19 6.71
CA GLY A 371 -8.85 -1.20 8.17
C GLY A 371 -7.61 -1.96 8.63
N MET A 372 -6.71 -1.30 9.39
CA MET A 372 -5.52 -1.95 9.93
C MET A 372 -5.96 -3.12 10.81
N ASP A 373 -5.75 -4.34 10.35
CA ASP A 373 -5.76 -5.50 11.23
C ASP A 373 -4.46 -5.49 12.06
N ALA A 374 -4.49 -6.05 13.27
CA ALA A 374 -3.33 -6.16 14.15
C ALA A 374 -2.14 -6.87 13.45
N SER A 375 -2.45 -7.77 12.51
CA SER A 375 -1.48 -8.44 11.65
C SER A 375 -0.70 -7.45 10.77
N GLU A 376 -1.36 -6.48 10.13
CA GLU A 376 -0.68 -5.50 9.28
C GLU A 376 0.11 -4.46 10.08
N LEU A 377 -0.40 -4.04 11.25
CA LEU A 377 0.38 -3.21 12.17
C LEU A 377 1.66 -3.96 12.60
N PHE A 378 1.54 -5.27 12.85
CA PHE A 378 2.67 -6.12 13.14
C PHE A 378 3.62 -6.25 11.94
N THR A 379 3.12 -6.39 10.72
CA THR A 379 3.94 -6.42 9.49
C THR A 379 4.67 -5.10 9.26
N VAL A 380 3.99 -3.95 9.42
CA VAL A 380 4.61 -2.62 9.27
C VAL A 380 5.66 -2.40 10.36
N ALA A 381 5.35 -2.78 11.60
CA ALA A 381 6.32 -2.71 12.69
C ALA A 381 7.51 -3.64 12.42
N HIS A 382 7.27 -4.88 12.00
CA HIS A 382 8.30 -5.87 11.66
C HIS A 382 9.21 -5.39 10.53
N ASP A 383 8.66 -4.87 9.44
CA ASP A 383 9.44 -4.35 8.30
C ASP A 383 10.24 -3.10 8.71
N THR A 384 9.63 -2.18 9.46
CA THR A 384 10.31 -0.97 9.95
C THR A 384 11.48 -1.33 10.86
N LEU A 385 11.29 -2.29 11.76
CA LEU A 385 12.33 -2.76 12.67
C LEU A 385 13.44 -3.51 11.95
N THR A 386 13.06 -4.41 11.04
CA THR A 386 14.01 -5.14 10.18
C THR A 386 14.90 -4.18 9.41
N ARG A 387 14.30 -3.18 8.75
CA ARG A 387 15.04 -2.17 7.99
C ARG A 387 15.99 -1.36 8.86
N THR A 388 15.54 -0.97 10.06
CA THR A 388 16.36 -0.19 11.00
C THR A 388 17.56 -1.00 11.49
N VAL A 389 17.36 -2.25 11.89
CA VAL A 389 18.43 -3.14 12.36
C VAL A 389 19.45 -3.42 11.25
N LEU A 390 18.99 -3.71 10.03
CA LEU A 390 19.89 -3.93 8.90
C LEU A 390 20.74 -2.68 8.58
N ARG A 391 20.13 -1.48 8.61
CA ARG A 391 20.87 -0.21 8.41
C ARG A 391 21.99 -0.04 9.45
N VAL A 392 21.70 -0.31 10.73
CA VAL A 392 22.69 -0.18 11.82
C VAL A 392 23.81 -1.22 11.67
N ARG A 393 23.47 -2.45 11.29
CA ARG A 393 24.42 -3.53 11.03
C ARG A 393 25.42 -3.18 9.91
N ASP A 394 24.92 -2.62 8.81
CA ASP A 394 25.77 -2.19 7.69
C ASP A 394 26.67 -1.02 8.09
N GLY A 395 26.16 -0.08 8.89
CA GLY A 395 26.93 1.04 9.44
C GLY A 395 28.10 0.62 10.33
N GLU A 396 27.90 -0.39 11.18
CA GLU A 396 28.95 -0.91 12.07
C GLU A 396 30.13 -1.52 11.30
N GLN A 397 29.85 -2.26 10.22
CA GLN A 397 30.90 -2.85 9.37
C GLN A 397 31.77 -1.78 8.71
N HIS A 398 31.22 -0.60 8.42
CA HIS A 398 31.94 0.54 7.84
C HIS A 398 32.68 1.39 8.89
N ALA A 399 32.21 1.43 10.14
CA ALA A 399 32.75 2.28 11.21
C ALA A 399 33.97 1.71 11.94
N ALA A 400 34.27 0.41 11.77
CA ALA A 400 35.36 -0.32 12.44
C ALA A 400 36.79 0.23 12.22
N GLY A 401 36.96 1.28 11.38
CA GLY A 401 38.23 1.96 11.13
C GLY A 401 38.34 3.41 11.64
N SER A 402 37.35 3.95 12.38
CA SER A 402 37.31 5.38 12.74
C SER A 402 37.64 5.68 14.22
N THR A 403 38.24 6.84 14.47
CA THR A 403 38.75 7.29 15.78
C THR A 403 37.64 7.53 16.82
N PRO A 404 37.90 7.30 18.12
CA PRO A 404 36.88 7.19 19.18
C PRO A 404 36.14 8.48 19.57
N LEU A 405 36.48 9.65 19.02
CA LEU A 405 35.79 10.92 19.32
C LEU A 405 35.56 11.74 18.04
N GLY A 406 34.67 11.26 17.18
CA GLY A 406 34.22 11.97 15.98
C GLY A 406 33.32 13.17 16.30
N SER A 407 33.05 14.00 15.28
CA SER A 407 32.14 15.15 15.39
C SER A 407 30.74 14.77 15.89
N ASP A 408 30.26 13.59 15.52
CA ASP A 408 28.95 13.06 15.95
C ASP A 408 28.87 12.84 17.47
N ALA A 409 29.94 12.31 18.08
CA ALA A 409 30.01 12.12 19.53
C ALA A 409 29.96 13.46 20.29
N ILE A 410 30.65 14.48 19.78
CA ILE A 410 30.64 15.83 20.37
C ILE A 410 29.25 16.44 20.28
N GLN A 411 28.61 16.34 19.11
CA GLN A 411 27.25 16.82 18.91
C GLN A 411 26.26 16.11 19.85
N ALA A 412 26.33 14.78 19.96
CA ALA A 412 25.45 14.00 20.83
C ALA A 412 25.57 14.42 22.31
N VAL A 413 26.79 14.62 22.82
CA VAL A 413 27.02 15.09 24.19
C VAL A 413 26.50 16.52 24.40
N ALA A 414 26.71 17.41 23.42
CA ALA A 414 26.19 18.77 23.49
C ALA A 414 24.66 18.79 23.53
N LEU A 415 24.00 17.99 22.69
CA LEU A 415 22.55 17.82 22.67
C LEU A 415 22.02 17.28 24.00
N LEU A 416 22.70 16.27 24.57
CA LEU A 416 22.34 15.68 25.85
C LEU A 416 22.34 16.73 26.97
N PHE A 417 23.39 17.55 27.06
CA PHE A 417 23.46 18.59 28.08
C PHE A 417 22.49 19.75 27.84
N ALA A 418 22.23 20.12 26.59
CA ALA A 418 21.25 21.16 26.25
C ALA A 418 19.84 20.83 26.78
N ILE A 419 19.47 19.54 26.81
CA ILE A 419 18.17 19.09 27.34
C ILE A 419 18.00 19.35 28.84
N THR A 420 19.09 19.40 29.60
CA THR A 420 19.01 19.76 31.03
C THR A 420 18.75 21.25 31.25
N LEU A 421 18.99 22.09 30.24
CA LEU A 421 18.84 23.54 30.35
C LEU A 421 17.40 24.01 30.08
N LEU A 422 16.67 23.34 29.19
CA LEU A 422 15.32 23.74 28.81
C LEU A 422 14.35 23.82 30.01
N PRO A 423 14.29 22.82 30.93
CA PRO A 423 13.40 22.90 32.09
C PRO A 423 13.79 24.02 33.06
N VAL A 424 15.08 24.34 33.15
CA VAL A 424 15.59 25.45 33.97
C VAL A 424 15.11 26.78 33.41
N LEU A 425 15.19 26.96 32.08
CA LEU A 425 14.73 28.17 31.39
C LEU A 425 13.23 28.40 31.55
N VAL A 426 12.44 27.33 31.44
CA VAL A 426 10.96 27.38 31.56
C VAL A 426 10.51 27.32 33.03
N ARG A 427 11.45 27.14 33.98
CA ARG A 427 11.21 27.00 35.43
C ARG A 427 10.24 25.86 35.77
N VAL A 428 10.34 24.75 35.05
CA VAL A 428 9.52 23.55 35.28
C VAL A 428 10.40 22.41 35.78
N ARG A 429 9.94 21.70 36.80
CA ARG A 429 10.56 20.45 37.25
C ARG A 429 10.02 19.31 36.39
N ILE A 430 10.91 18.59 35.71
CA ILE A 430 10.53 17.43 34.91
C ILE A 430 11.30 16.19 35.35
N LEU A 431 10.65 15.03 35.23
CA LEU A 431 11.26 13.75 35.55
C LEU A 431 12.42 13.45 34.59
N TYR A 432 13.42 12.73 35.08
CA TYR A 432 14.56 12.26 34.28
C TYR A 432 14.12 11.55 33.00
N THR A 433 13.09 10.69 33.07
CA THR A 433 12.52 9.99 31.92
C THR A 433 12.03 10.95 30.83
N PHE A 434 11.43 12.10 31.16
CA PHE A 434 10.97 13.06 30.14
C PHE A 434 12.12 13.78 29.45
N CYS A 435 13.20 14.07 30.18
CA CYS A 435 14.42 14.58 29.56
C CYS A 435 14.96 13.56 28.53
N TRP A 436 14.98 12.28 28.91
CA TRP A 436 15.41 11.19 28.04
C TRP A 436 14.49 11.01 26.82
N VAL A 437 13.17 11.16 26.97
CA VAL A 437 12.23 11.12 25.82
C VAL A 437 12.57 12.23 24.82
N GLY A 438 12.74 13.47 25.31
CA GLY A 438 13.15 14.59 24.47
C GLY A 438 14.48 14.34 23.76
N PHE A 439 15.45 13.72 24.46
CA PHE A 439 16.75 13.37 23.89
C PHE A 439 16.65 12.30 22.82
N THR A 440 15.85 11.26 23.09
CA THR A 440 15.62 10.16 22.15
C THR A 440 14.96 10.66 20.87
N VAL A 441 13.99 11.58 20.97
CA VAL A 441 13.37 12.21 19.80
C VAL A 441 14.42 13.00 19.01
N LEU A 442 15.24 13.80 19.69
CA LEU A 442 16.26 14.62 19.04
C LEU A 442 17.36 13.77 18.39
N ALA A 443 17.71 12.63 19.00
CA ALA A 443 18.64 11.66 18.43
C ALA A 443 18.14 11.09 17.09
N HIS A 444 16.84 10.78 16.98
CA HIS A 444 16.22 10.34 15.72
C HIS A 444 16.15 11.47 14.69
N VAL A 445 15.74 12.68 15.11
CA VAL A 445 15.64 13.84 14.20
C VAL A 445 17.00 14.25 13.64
N THR A 446 18.06 14.10 14.43
CA THR A 446 19.43 14.43 14.01
C THR A 446 20.15 13.28 13.32
N GLU A 447 19.54 12.10 13.23
CA GLU A 447 20.13 10.85 12.73
C GLU A 447 21.53 10.57 13.32
N SER A 448 21.77 10.97 14.58
CA SER A 448 23.06 10.83 15.25
C SER A 448 23.19 9.46 15.89
N GLU A 449 24.12 8.64 15.39
CA GLU A 449 24.38 7.29 15.91
C GLU A 449 24.90 7.32 17.35
N ALA A 450 25.78 8.28 17.69
CA ALA A 450 26.25 8.46 19.05
C ALA A 450 25.11 8.88 20.00
N ALA A 451 24.18 9.72 19.54
CA ALA A 451 23.02 10.11 20.35
C ALA A 451 22.04 8.94 20.53
N LEU A 452 21.82 8.13 19.51
CA LEU A 452 21.00 6.91 19.58
C LEU A 452 21.63 5.87 20.52
N GLY A 453 22.95 5.69 20.50
CA GLY A 453 23.67 4.83 21.47
C GLY A 453 23.52 5.32 22.91
N LEU A 454 23.68 6.63 23.15
CA LEU A 454 23.44 7.24 24.47
C LEU A 454 21.98 7.05 24.92
N ALA A 455 21.02 7.30 24.03
CA ALA A 455 19.60 7.14 24.31
C ALA A 455 19.23 5.70 24.65
N THR A 456 19.79 4.71 23.94
CA THR A 456 19.60 3.29 24.21
C THR A 456 20.11 2.91 25.60
N SER A 457 21.34 3.30 25.94
CA SER A 457 21.93 2.98 27.24
C SER A 457 21.15 3.64 28.39
N MET A 458 20.80 4.92 28.25
CA MET A 458 19.98 5.63 29.24
C MET A 458 18.57 5.04 29.36
N GLY A 459 17.96 4.59 28.26
CA GLY A 459 16.66 3.94 28.27
C GLY A 459 16.66 2.68 29.13
N LEU A 460 17.70 1.87 29.00
CA LEU A 460 17.90 0.67 29.81
C LEU A 460 18.16 1.00 31.29
N THR A 461 18.94 2.06 31.60
CA THR A 461 19.14 2.47 33.00
C THR A 461 17.85 2.98 33.63
N ILE A 462 17.03 3.72 32.88
CA ILE A 462 15.71 4.18 33.30
C ILE A 462 14.79 2.99 33.56
N MET A 463 14.72 2.03 32.64
CA MET A 463 13.92 0.81 32.79
C MET A 463 14.33 0.07 34.08
N MET A 464 15.63 -0.18 34.27
CA MET A 464 16.14 -0.86 35.45
C MET A 464 15.85 -0.08 36.74
N GLY A 465 16.08 1.24 36.76
CA GLY A 465 15.78 2.10 37.90
C GLY A 465 14.30 2.08 38.27
N TRP A 466 13.43 2.16 37.28
CA TRP A 466 11.98 2.21 37.44
C TRP A 466 11.41 0.90 37.99
N TYR A 467 11.82 -0.25 37.44
CA TYR A 467 11.35 -1.55 37.93
C TYR A 467 12.02 -1.97 39.25
N SER A 468 13.25 -1.51 39.53
CA SER A 468 13.85 -1.65 40.86
C SER A 468 13.08 -0.85 41.91
N LEU A 469 12.63 0.36 41.59
CA LEU A 469 11.74 1.12 42.49
C LEU A 469 10.42 0.38 42.72
N ARG A 470 9.82 -0.20 41.67
CA ARG A 470 8.61 -1.02 41.79
C ARG A 470 8.79 -2.22 42.72
N ALA A 471 9.95 -2.87 42.66
CA ALA A 471 10.28 -4.05 43.47
C ALA A 471 10.59 -3.68 44.93
N LEU A 472 11.38 -2.62 45.14
CA LEU A 472 11.82 -2.19 46.47
C LEU A 472 10.74 -1.44 47.24
N ASP A 473 9.94 -0.61 46.57
CA ASP A 473 8.88 0.18 47.19
C ASP A 473 7.71 0.45 46.24
N ARG A 474 6.78 -0.51 46.22
CA ARG A 474 5.57 -0.44 45.39
C ARG A 474 4.70 0.78 45.69
N THR A 475 4.68 1.27 46.94
CA THR A 475 3.85 2.42 47.33
C THR A 475 4.39 3.70 46.72
N THR A 476 5.72 3.89 46.78
CA THR A 476 6.40 5.03 46.16
C THR A 476 6.25 4.96 44.63
N PHE A 477 6.44 3.79 44.04
CA PHE A 477 6.20 3.54 42.62
C PHE A 477 4.78 3.95 42.19
N MET A 478 3.75 3.46 42.89
CA MET A 478 2.37 3.79 42.57
C MET A 478 2.06 5.27 42.78
N GLY A 479 2.66 5.90 43.80
CA GLY A 479 2.55 7.34 44.04
C GLY A 479 3.09 8.17 42.87
N ILE A 480 4.25 7.81 42.32
CA ILE A 480 4.83 8.51 41.17
C ILE A 480 4.04 8.22 39.89
N LEU A 481 3.65 6.96 39.66
CA LEU A 481 2.91 6.56 38.46
C LEU A 481 1.53 7.24 38.39
N GLN A 482 0.81 7.29 39.50
CA GLN A 482 -0.54 7.85 39.56
C GLN A 482 -0.56 9.35 39.87
N GLY A 483 0.52 9.89 40.44
CA GLY A 483 0.63 11.29 40.86
C GLY A 483 0.34 12.28 39.74
N TRP A 484 0.68 11.93 38.49
CA TRP A 484 0.39 12.75 37.29
C TRP A 484 -1.10 13.01 37.05
N PHE A 485 -1.96 12.06 37.42
CA PHE A 485 -3.41 12.19 37.25
C PHE A 485 -4.10 12.69 38.52
N GLY A 486 -3.37 12.89 39.63
CA GLY A 486 -3.93 13.35 40.90
C GLY A 486 -5.18 12.57 41.30
N PHE A 487 -6.29 13.27 41.59
CA PHE A 487 -7.58 12.67 41.92
C PHE A 487 -8.17 11.79 40.79
N LEU A 488 -7.87 12.08 39.52
CA LEU A 488 -8.41 11.34 38.37
C LEU A 488 -7.91 9.89 38.32
N SER A 489 -6.76 9.59 38.92
CA SER A 489 -6.20 8.23 39.04
C SER A 489 -7.13 7.24 39.78
N LYS A 490 -8.10 7.75 40.55
CA LYS A 490 -9.14 6.94 41.21
C LYS A 490 -10.04 6.23 40.21
N TYR A 491 -10.29 6.83 39.04
CA TYR A 491 -11.16 6.27 38.02
C TYR A 491 -10.41 5.24 37.16
N ARG A 492 -11.11 4.13 36.86
CA ARG A 492 -10.57 3.01 36.07
C ARG A 492 -9.93 3.41 34.73
N PRO A 493 -10.50 4.30 33.89
CA PRO A 493 -9.88 4.66 32.61
C PRO A 493 -8.51 5.34 32.77
N PHE A 494 -8.37 6.27 33.73
CA PHE A 494 -7.10 6.97 33.97
C PHE A 494 -6.05 6.04 34.58
N ARG A 495 -6.47 5.07 35.41
CA ARG A 495 -5.56 4.03 35.91
C ARG A 495 -5.07 3.11 34.79
N LEU A 496 -5.95 2.72 33.88
CA LEU A 496 -5.57 1.94 32.69
C LEU A 496 -4.61 2.73 31.81
N LEU A 497 -4.92 3.99 31.54
CA LEU A 497 -4.05 4.89 30.78
C LEU A 497 -2.67 5.03 31.42
N ALA A 498 -2.59 5.25 32.73
CA ALA A 498 -1.32 5.32 33.45
C ALA A 498 -0.49 4.03 33.29
N ASN A 499 -1.12 2.87 33.44
CA ASN A 499 -0.45 1.58 33.26
C ASN A 499 -0.02 1.33 31.81
N SER A 500 -0.80 1.78 30.83
CA SER A 500 -0.44 1.68 29.41
C SER A 500 0.74 2.58 29.07
N VAL A 501 0.75 3.82 29.57
CA VAL A 501 1.89 4.75 29.42
C VAL A 501 3.12 4.19 30.13
N ASP A 502 2.97 3.60 31.31
CA ASP A 502 4.05 2.93 32.04
C ASP A 502 4.73 1.84 31.20
N LEU A 503 3.92 0.89 30.70
CA LEU A 503 4.40 -0.21 29.89
C LEU A 503 5.10 0.28 28.62
N LEU A 504 4.48 1.25 27.93
CA LEU A 504 5.02 1.78 26.69
C LEU A 504 6.35 2.51 26.92
N LEU A 505 6.39 3.43 27.90
CA LEU A 505 7.49 4.34 28.11
C LEU A 505 8.68 3.69 28.82
N HIS A 506 8.44 2.89 29.86
CA HIS A 506 9.51 2.34 30.70
C HIS A 506 9.92 0.93 30.32
N MET A 507 9.20 0.25 29.40
CA MET A 507 9.56 -1.10 28.94
C MET A 507 9.64 -1.21 27.42
N CYS A 508 8.56 -0.93 26.69
CA CYS A 508 8.56 -1.09 25.24
C CYS A 508 9.63 -0.22 24.57
N VAL A 509 9.62 1.11 24.79
CA VAL A 509 10.58 2.01 24.12
C VAL A 509 12.05 1.65 24.43
N PRO A 510 12.47 1.45 25.69
CA PRO A 510 13.84 1.01 25.99
C PRO A 510 14.24 -0.30 25.31
N LEU A 511 13.35 -1.30 25.28
CA LEU A 511 13.62 -2.57 24.62
C LEU A 511 13.68 -2.43 23.10
N MET A 512 12.85 -1.58 22.50
CA MET A 512 12.92 -1.28 21.07
C MET A 512 14.24 -0.60 20.70
N LEU A 513 14.68 0.38 21.50
CA LEU A 513 15.97 1.02 21.28
C LEU A 513 17.12 0.04 21.45
N ALA A 514 17.07 -0.85 22.45
CA ALA A 514 18.07 -1.91 22.60
C ALA A 514 18.04 -2.87 21.39
N PHE A 515 16.87 -3.28 20.93
CA PHE A 515 16.75 -4.12 19.74
C PHE A 515 17.36 -3.46 18.49
N CYS A 516 17.11 -2.17 18.26
CA CYS A 516 17.59 -1.47 17.07
C CYS A 516 19.05 -0.97 17.16
N TYR A 517 19.49 -0.54 18.34
CA TYR A 517 20.66 0.34 18.47
C TYR A 517 21.64 -0.09 19.58
N LEU A 518 21.49 -1.27 20.21
CA LEU A 518 22.50 -1.77 21.15
C LEU A 518 23.92 -1.79 20.56
N PRO A 519 24.13 -2.14 19.26
CA PRO A 519 25.46 -2.11 18.65
C PRO A 519 26.10 -0.71 18.59
N LEU A 520 25.36 0.36 18.83
CA LEU A 520 25.89 1.73 18.86
C LEU A 520 26.42 2.14 20.24
N VAL A 521 26.15 1.36 21.29
CA VAL A 521 26.60 1.70 22.66
C VAL A 521 28.13 1.53 22.78
N ARG A 522 28.80 2.47 23.44
CA ARG A 522 30.27 2.50 23.62
C ARG A 522 30.64 2.83 25.07
N PHE A 523 31.81 2.39 25.53
CA PHE A 523 32.27 2.64 26.91
C PHE A 523 32.40 4.13 27.27
N TRP A 524 32.79 4.98 26.31
CA TRP A 524 32.96 6.41 26.58
C TRP A 524 31.64 7.10 26.97
N MET A 525 30.50 6.53 26.58
CA MET A 525 29.16 7.04 26.85
C MET A 525 28.82 7.04 28.34
N THR A 526 29.51 6.24 29.17
CA THR A 526 29.32 6.21 30.63
C THR A 526 29.55 7.59 31.28
N ALA A 527 30.62 8.29 30.86
CA ALA A 527 30.99 9.58 31.44
C ALA A 527 29.92 10.67 31.24
N PRO A 528 29.45 10.97 30.01
CA PRO A 528 28.39 11.96 29.81
C PRO A 528 27.06 11.57 30.44
N ILE A 529 26.70 10.28 30.51
CA ILE A 529 25.48 9.82 31.20
C ILE A 529 25.55 10.14 32.70
N LEU A 530 26.67 9.84 33.35
CA LEU A 530 26.87 10.15 34.78
C LEU A 530 26.83 11.66 35.05
N ILE A 531 27.48 12.46 34.19
CA ILE A 531 27.46 13.92 34.29
C ILE A 531 26.03 14.44 34.11
N PHE A 532 25.31 13.96 33.10
CA PHE A 532 23.92 14.34 32.83
C PHE A 532 23.01 14.03 34.03
N SER A 533 23.14 12.84 34.64
CA SER A 533 22.44 12.48 35.88
C SER A 533 22.69 13.49 37.00
N GLN A 534 23.95 13.87 37.24
CA GLN A 534 24.26 14.85 38.29
C GLN A 534 23.75 16.26 37.95
N LEU A 535 23.81 16.66 36.69
CA LEU A 535 23.28 17.95 36.22
C LEU A 535 21.76 18.01 36.37
N TRP A 536 21.04 16.94 36.00
CA TRP A 536 19.59 16.87 36.18
C TRP A 536 19.21 17.01 37.66
N ILE A 537 19.89 16.30 38.57
CA ILE A 537 19.62 16.42 40.01
C ILE A 537 19.82 17.86 40.49
N LYS A 538 20.96 18.47 40.12
CA LYS A 538 21.34 19.79 40.61
C LYS A 538 20.50 20.92 40.01
N LEU A 539 20.19 20.85 38.72
CA LEU A 539 19.57 21.95 37.97
C LEU A 539 18.05 21.79 37.82
N VAL A 540 17.56 20.57 37.62
CA VAL A 540 16.14 20.30 37.30
C VAL A 540 15.38 19.79 38.53
N ALA A 541 15.97 18.88 39.31
CA ALA A 541 15.34 18.32 40.50
C ALA A 541 15.53 19.18 41.76
N GLY A 542 16.16 20.35 41.67
CA GLY A 542 16.32 21.28 42.80
C GLY A 542 17.36 20.87 43.85
N GLY A 543 18.29 19.97 43.52
CA GLY A 543 19.44 19.61 44.35
C GLY A 543 19.19 18.57 45.45
N ASP A 544 17.98 18.46 45.98
CA ASP A 544 17.58 17.45 46.98
C ASP A 544 16.40 16.61 46.48
N LEU A 545 16.68 15.37 46.06
CA LEU A 545 15.67 14.39 45.63
C LEU A 545 14.64 14.09 46.74
N CYS A 546 15.00 14.23 48.01
CA CYS A 546 14.10 13.94 49.13
C CYS A 546 12.99 14.98 49.29
N LEU A 547 13.33 16.25 49.10
CA LEU A 547 12.35 17.34 49.12
C LEU A 547 11.49 17.26 47.85
N THR A 548 12.14 17.15 46.70
CA THR A 548 11.43 17.12 45.41
C THR A 548 10.55 15.90 45.23
N GLY A 549 10.98 14.71 45.65
CA GLY A 549 10.20 13.48 45.49
C GLY A 549 8.94 13.45 46.36
N ASN A 550 9.05 13.78 47.64
CA ASN A 550 7.91 13.77 48.55
C ASN A 550 6.92 14.91 48.26
N ASP A 551 7.41 16.11 47.92
CA ASP A 551 6.56 17.28 47.70
C ASP A 551 5.84 17.25 46.34
N VAL A 552 6.49 16.75 45.28
CA VAL A 552 5.90 16.72 43.92
C VAL A 552 4.89 15.59 43.78
N TYR A 553 5.14 14.42 44.38
CA TYR A 553 4.31 13.23 44.19
C TYR A 553 3.42 12.89 45.38
N HIS A 554 3.42 13.72 46.43
CA HIS A 554 2.60 13.56 47.63
C HIS A 554 2.63 12.12 48.20
N ILE A 555 3.83 11.53 48.27
CA ILE A 555 4.02 10.14 48.71
C ILE A 555 3.68 10.04 50.20
N TYR A 556 2.73 9.15 50.56
CA TYR A 556 2.35 8.92 51.95
C TYR A 556 2.57 7.45 52.37
N PRO A 557 3.24 7.19 53.51
CA PRO A 557 3.99 8.16 54.33
C PRO A 557 5.21 8.72 53.58
N PRO A 558 5.69 9.94 53.90
CA PRO A 558 6.85 10.53 53.24
C PRO A 558 8.09 9.66 53.46
N ARG A 559 8.92 9.52 52.42
CA ARG A 559 10.13 8.70 52.49
C ARG A 559 11.30 9.48 53.09
N PRO A 560 12.07 8.88 54.01
CA PRO A 560 13.17 9.55 54.68
C PRO A 560 14.33 9.84 53.71
N LYS A 561 15.21 10.77 54.06
CA LYS A 561 16.40 11.10 53.23
C LYS A 561 17.26 9.89 52.87
N ALA A 562 17.38 8.92 53.78
CA ALA A 562 18.12 7.68 53.54
C ALA A 562 17.58 6.87 52.34
N PHE A 563 16.25 6.87 52.13
CA PHE A 563 15.61 6.20 50.99
C PHE A 563 16.04 6.86 49.67
N TRP A 564 15.94 8.18 49.58
CA TRP A 564 16.30 8.93 48.37
C TRP A 564 17.80 8.88 48.06
N LEU A 565 18.64 8.82 49.09
CA LEU A 565 20.07 8.53 48.94
C LEU A 565 20.33 7.14 48.36
N ALA A 566 19.56 6.12 48.78
CA ALA A 566 19.67 4.78 48.22
C ALA A 566 19.21 4.75 46.75
N VAL A 567 18.09 5.40 46.41
CA VAL A 567 17.62 5.52 45.02
C VAL A 567 18.68 6.18 44.14
N ARG A 568 19.28 7.28 44.58
CA ARG A 568 20.39 7.95 43.87
C ARG A 568 21.61 7.05 43.69
N LYS A 569 21.98 6.26 44.70
CA LYS A 569 23.10 5.30 44.60
C LYS A 569 22.81 4.20 43.59
N ILE A 570 21.59 3.65 43.59
CA ILE A 570 21.16 2.63 42.63
C ILE A 570 21.22 3.18 41.21
N GLU A 571 20.68 4.38 40.99
CA GLU A 571 20.72 5.05 39.69
C GLU A 571 22.17 5.26 39.20
N LEU A 572 23.07 5.74 40.07
CA LEU A 572 24.50 5.88 39.76
C LEU A 572 25.16 4.54 39.41
N ILE A 573 24.84 3.48 40.14
CA ILE A 573 25.35 2.13 39.85
C ILE A 573 24.87 1.69 38.46
N TYR A 574 23.59 1.87 38.12
CA TYR A 574 23.08 1.51 36.79
C TYR A 574 23.70 2.36 35.69
N ASN A 575 23.78 3.68 35.85
CA ASN A 575 24.42 4.56 34.87
C ASN A 575 25.91 4.23 34.65
N PHE A 576 26.58 3.64 35.64
CA PHE A 576 27.95 3.16 35.51
C PHE A 576 28.04 1.77 34.86
N THR A 577 27.20 0.81 35.25
CA THR A 577 27.32 -0.59 34.84
C THR A 577 26.60 -0.93 33.54
N VAL A 578 25.45 -0.33 33.25
CA VAL A 578 24.63 -0.68 32.07
C VAL A 578 25.35 -0.43 30.74
N PRO A 579 26.04 0.71 30.50
CA PRO A 579 26.79 0.89 29.26
C PRO A 579 27.83 -0.21 29.04
N MET A 580 28.54 -0.62 30.11
CA MET A 580 29.51 -1.71 30.08
C MET A 580 28.84 -3.04 29.72
N LEU A 581 27.73 -3.37 30.38
CA LEU A 581 26.97 -4.59 30.12
C LEU A 581 26.40 -4.64 28.70
N CYS A 582 25.96 -3.51 28.15
CA CYS A 582 25.48 -3.42 26.76
C CYS A 582 26.59 -3.77 25.77
N VAL A 583 27.80 -3.20 25.96
CA VAL A 583 28.96 -3.50 25.11
C VAL A 583 29.35 -4.98 25.21
N LEU A 584 29.42 -5.52 26.43
CA LEU A 584 29.75 -6.93 26.65
C LEU A 584 28.70 -7.87 26.05
N ALA A 585 27.41 -7.54 26.17
CA ALA A 585 26.32 -8.32 25.58
C ALA A 585 26.39 -8.32 24.04
N ASN A 586 26.72 -7.17 23.44
CA ASN A 586 26.92 -7.08 22.00
C ASN A 586 28.12 -7.92 21.53
N GLN A 587 29.27 -7.78 22.21
CA GLN A 587 30.48 -8.55 21.92
C GLN A 587 30.31 -10.06 22.12
N ALA A 588 29.48 -10.48 23.07
CA ALA A 588 29.13 -11.87 23.30
C ALA A 588 28.12 -12.43 22.28
N GLY A 589 27.67 -11.62 21.31
CA GLY A 589 26.72 -12.04 20.28
C GLY A 589 25.27 -12.17 20.76
N VAL A 590 24.93 -11.68 21.95
CA VAL A 590 23.59 -11.78 22.52
C VAL A 590 22.58 -10.99 21.68
N HIS A 591 22.96 -9.80 21.22
CA HIS A 591 22.12 -8.97 20.36
C HIS A 591 21.88 -9.62 19.00
N GLU A 592 22.94 -10.11 18.35
CA GLU A 592 22.86 -10.84 17.09
C GLU A 592 21.96 -12.08 17.20
N LEU A 593 22.03 -12.84 18.30
CA LEU A 593 21.14 -13.98 18.53
C LEU A 593 19.66 -13.54 18.52
N VAL A 594 19.31 -12.48 19.26
CA VAL A 594 17.94 -11.97 19.36
C VAL A 594 17.44 -11.44 18.01
N VAL A 595 18.28 -10.70 17.29
CA VAL A 595 17.96 -10.19 15.95
C VAL A 595 17.72 -11.33 14.97
N ASN A 596 18.57 -12.34 14.93
CA ASN A 596 18.43 -13.46 14.01
C ASN A 596 17.15 -14.28 14.30
N CYS A 597 16.76 -14.45 15.56
CA CYS A 597 15.47 -15.06 15.90
C CYS A 597 14.26 -14.23 15.42
N PHE A 598 14.38 -12.90 15.36
CA PHE A 598 13.31 -12.02 14.87
C PHE A 598 13.23 -11.96 13.33
N LEU A 599 14.37 -12.11 12.65
CA LEU A 599 14.48 -12.04 11.19
C LEU A 599 14.18 -13.36 10.46
N GLN A 600 14.20 -14.50 11.16
CA GLN A 600 13.86 -15.79 10.54
C GLN A 600 12.37 -15.83 10.14
N PRO A 601 12.04 -16.18 8.90
CA PRO A 601 10.66 -16.47 8.53
C PRO A 601 10.21 -17.70 9.33
N SER A 602 9.05 -17.60 10.00
CA SER A 602 8.39 -18.74 10.62
C SER A 602 8.28 -19.86 9.59
N ALA A 603 8.95 -20.98 9.86
CA ALA A 603 8.96 -22.17 9.00
C ALA A 603 7.57 -22.80 8.88
#